data_AF-A0A2S9FUK5-F1
#
_entry.id   AF-A0A2S9FUK5-F1
#
_cell.length_a   1.000
_cell.length_b   1.000
_cell.length_c   1.000
_cell.angle_alpha   90.00
_cell.angle_beta   90.00
_cell.angle_gamma   90.00
#
_symmetry.space_group_name_H-M   'P 1'
#
loop_
_entity.id
_entity.type
_entity.pdbx_description
1 polymer ?
#
loop_
_entity_poly.entity_id
_entity_poly.type
_entity_poly.pdbx_seq_one_letter_code
_entity_poly.pdbx_strand_id
1 'polypeptide(L)'
;GLVDAAGVLVHRAQRPTPDGDAETVWETAASLLAEVRAASDGTVTAVGVASAGPVDIPAGTVSPINVAEWRRFPIVDRVADATGLPV
;
A
#
# COMPACT_ATOMS: atom_id res chain seq x y z
N GLY A 1 -5.80 3.06 -4.86
CA GLY A 1 -6.60 3.86 -5.81
C GLY A 1 -6.13 5.30 -5.75
N LEU A 2 -6.37 6.09 -6.79
CA LEU A 2 -6.04 7.52 -6.83
C LEU A 2 -7.26 8.34 -6.41
N VAL A 3 -7.07 9.22 -5.43
CA VAL A 3 -8.13 10.08 -4.88
C VAL A 3 -7.74 11.53 -5.15
N ASP A 4 -8.68 12.32 -5.66
CA ASP A 4 -8.46 13.74 -5.93
C ASP A 4 -8.66 14.61 -4.66
N ALA A 5 -8.44 15.91 -4.79
CA ALA A 5 -8.57 16.87 -3.69
C ALA A 5 -10.01 17.02 -3.16
N ALA A 6 -11.03 16.61 -3.92
CA ALA A 6 -12.42 16.58 -3.49
C ALA A 6 -12.78 15.27 -2.77
N GLY A 7 -11.83 14.34 -2.61
CA GLY A 7 -12.05 13.03 -2.01
C GLY A 7 -12.68 12.02 -2.96
N VAL A 8 -12.69 12.28 -4.27
CA VAL A 8 -13.27 11.40 -5.28
C VAL A 8 -12.23 10.38 -5.74
N LEU A 9 -12.61 9.10 -5.77
CA LEU A 9 -11.78 8.04 -6.34
C LEU A 9 -11.80 8.14 -7.86
N VAL A 10 -10.75 8.72 -8.44
CA VAL A 10 -10.62 8.94 -9.89
C VAL A 10 -9.99 7.75 -10.63
N HIS A 11 -9.25 6.90 -9.92
CA HIS A 11 -8.71 5.66 -10.50
C HIS A 11 -8.69 4.52 -9.49
N ARG A 12 -9.07 3.32 -9.93
CA ARG A 12 -9.05 2.09 -9.13
C ARG A 12 -8.36 0.97 -9.89
N ALA A 13 -7.39 0.35 -9.23
CA ALA A 13 -6.81 -0.91 -9.63
C ALA A 13 -6.86 -1.88 -8.45
N GLN A 14 -6.90 -3.18 -8.74
CA GLN A 14 -6.94 -4.26 -7.75
C GLN A 14 -6.20 -5.48 -8.31
N ARG A 15 -5.56 -6.24 -7.42
CA ARG A 15 -4.94 -7.54 -7.72
C ARG A 15 -5.34 -8.55 -6.64
N PRO A 16 -5.47 -9.85 -6.97
CA PRO A 16 -5.55 -10.90 -5.97
C PRO A 16 -4.30 -10.87 -5.08
N THR A 17 -4.44 -11.16 -3.79
CA THR A 17 -3.28 -11.43 -2.92
C THR A 17 -2.67 -12.77 -3.36
N PRO A 18 -1.38 -12.83 -3.74
CA PRO A 18 -0.77 -14.07 -4.17
C PRO A 18 -0.51 -15.00 -2.97
N ASP A 19 -0.44 -16.30 -3.23
CA ASP A 19 0.22 -17.24 -2.32
C ASP A 19 1.74 -17.01 -2.37
N GLY A 20 2.44 -17.17 -1.25
CA GLY A 20 3.89 -17.03 -1.21
C GLY A 20 4.41 -16.59 0.15
N ASP A 21 5.55 -15.92 0.15
CA ASP A 21 6.13 -15.28 1.32
C ASP A 21 5.78 -13.78 1.38
N ALA A 22 6.26 -13.11 2.44
CA ALA A 22 5.99 -11.69 2.67
C ALA A 22 6.45 -10.80 1.51
N GLU A 23 7.54 -11.17 0.85
CA GLU A 23 8.09 -10.43 -0.29
C GLU A 23 7.24 -10.62 -1.54
N THR A 24 6.75 -11.84 -1.79
CA THR A 24 5.85 -12.13 -2.91
C THR A 24 4.57 -11.29 -2.83
N VAL A 25 3.98 -11.18 -1.62
CA VAL A 25 2.81 -10.31 -1.39
C VAL A 25 3.19 -8.83 -1.56
N TRP A 26 4.35 -8.42 -1.06
CA TRP A 26 4.84 -7.06 -1.20
C TRP A 26 5.08 -6.64 -2.65
N GLU A 27 5.69 -7.49 -3.47
CA GLU A 27 5.92 -7.23 -4.90
C GLU A 27 4.62 -6.96 -5.65
N THR A 28 3.55 -7.70 -5.31
CA THR A 28 2.22 -7.45 -5.87
C THR A 28 1.67 -6.07 -5.45
N ALA A 29 1.84 -5.68 -4.19
CA ALA A 29 1.42 -4.37 -3.70
C ALA A 29 2.25 -3.23 -4.33
N ALA A 30 3.58 -3.39 -4.44
CA ALA A 30 4.48 -2.42 -5.04
C ALA A 30 4.17 -2.21 -6.54
N SER A 31 3.89 -3.29 -7.27
CA SER A 31 3.43 -3.22 -8.66
C SER A 31 2.11 -2.46 -8.78
N LEU A 32 1.15 -2.71 -7.87
CA LEU A 32 -0.12 -1.99 -7.85
C LEU A 32 0.04 -0.50 -7.52
N LEU A 33 0.96 -0.13 -6.62
CA LEU A 33 1.31 1.26 -6.34
C LEU A 33 1.89 1.96 -7.57
N ALA A 34 2.79 1.29 -8.30
CA ALA A 34 3.38 1.81 -9.52
C ALA A 34 2.33 2.02 -10.63
N GLU A 35 1.41 1.06 -10.82
CA GLU A 35 0.29 1.16 -11.76
C GLU A 35 -0.61 2.36 -11.45
N VAL A 36 -1.05 2.48 -10.19
CA VAL A 36 -1.93 3.59 -9.76
C VAL A 36 -1.22 4.94 -9.91
N ARG A 37 0.09 5.01 -9.62
CA ARG A 37 0.89 6.23 -9.80
C ARG A 37 1.00 6.60 -11.28
N ALA A 38 1.22 5.63 -12.15
CA ALA A 38 1.32 5.86 -13.60
C ALA A 38 -0.01 6.34 -14.22
N ALA A 39 -1.15 6.03 -13.61
CA ALA A 39 -2.46 6.54 -14.02
C ALA A 39 -2.77 7.98 -13.56
N SER A 40 -1.87 8.63 -12.82
CA SER A 40 -2.05 10.01 -12.37
C SER A 40 -1.51 11.00 -13.40
N ASP A 41 -2.35 11.93 -13.82
CA ASP A 41 -1.94 13.09 -14.64
C ASP A 41 -1.41 14.27 -13.79
N GLY A 42 -1.22 14.06 -12.48
CA GLY A 42 -0.91 15.11 -11.52
C GLY A 42 0.12 14.73 -10.47
N THR A 43 0.34 15.65 -9.52
CA THR A 43 1.24 15.40 -8.39
C THR A 43 0.50 14.64 -7.29
N VAL A 44 0.97 13.43 -6.99
CA VAL A 44 0.55 12.68 -5.80
C VAL A 44 1.37 13.18 -4.60
N THR A 45 0.71 13.57 -3.52
CA THR A 45 1.36 14.22 -2.36
C THR A 45 1.57 13.30 -1.16
N ALA A 46 0.81 12.20 -1.06
CA ALA A 46 0.90 11.23 0.03
C ALA A 46 0.25 9.90 -0.38
N VAL A 47 0.48 8.85 0.41
CA VAL A 47 -0.13 7.53 0.23
C VAL A 47 -0.80 7.09 1.51
N GLY A 48 -2.10 6.79 1.47
CA GLY A 48 -2.80 6.19 2.62
C GLY A 48 -2.78 4.67 2.56
N VAL A 49 -2.52 4.01 3.70
CA VAL A 49 -2.63 2.55 3.84
C VAL A 49 -3.73 2.18 4.83
N ALA A 50 -4.64 1.32 4.40
CA ALA A 50 -5.61 0.67 5.28
C ALA A 50 -5.28 -0.82 5.37
N SER A 51 -5.20 -1.35 6.59
CA SER A 51 -4.94 -2.77 6.84
C SER A 51 -5.95 -3.31 7.84
N ALA A 52 -6.33 -4.56 7.66
CA ALA A 52 -6.92 -5.32 8.75
C ALA A 52 -5.90 -5.39 9.89
N GLY A 53 -6.37 -5.20 11.13
CA GLY A 53 -5.51 -5.22 12.30
C GLY A 53 -4.92 -6.61 12.60
N PRO A 54 -3.94 -6.69 13.52
CA PRO A 54 -3.39 -5.58 14.31
C PRO A 54 -2.55 -4.58 13.51
N VAL A 55 -2.65 -3.31 13.90
CA VAL A 55 -1.85 -2.20 13.35
C VAL A 55 -1.10 -1.54 14.50
N ASP A 56 0.22 -1.43 14.37
CA ASP A 56 1.09 -0.69 15.28
C ASP A 56 1.46 0.64 14.62
N ILE A 57 0.74 1.71 15.00
CA ILE A 57 0.90 3.03 14.42
C ILE A 57 2.27 3.64 14.73
N PRO A 58 2.77 3.64 15.99
CA PRO A 58 4.12 4.13 16.29
C PRO A 58 5.23 3.41 15.52
N ALA A 59 5.12 2.09 15.36
CA ALA A 59 6.13 1.31 14.64
C ALA A 59 5.92 1.28 13.11
N GLY A 60 4.79 1.78 12.60
CA GLY A 60 4.46 1.73 11.18
C GLY A 60 4.30 0.30 10.64
N THR A 61 3.89 -0.65 11.50
CA THR A 61 3.81 -2.07 11.13
C THR A 61 2.40 -2.64 11.18
N VAL A 62 2.17 -3.70 10.38
CA VAL A 62 0.88 -4.42 10.32
C VAL A 62 1.08 -5.92 10.48
N SER A 63 0.06 -6.58 11.05
CA SER A 63 0.02 -8.05 11.22
C SER A 63 -1.36 -8.65 10.88
N PRO A 64 -1.93 -8.35 9.70
CA PRO A 64 -3.28 -8.78 9.34
C PRO A 64 -3.47 -10.30 9.42
N ILE A 65 -4.63 -10.76 9.90
CA ILE A 65 -4.93 -12.20 10.00
C ILE A 65 -5.08 -12.87 8.63
N ASN A 66 -5.53 -12.12 7.63
CA ASN A 66 -5.79 -12.61 6.27
C ASN A 66 -4.57 -12.56 5.33
N VAL A 67 -3.43 -12.04 5.80
CA VAL A 67 -2.13 -12.10 5.11
C VAL A 67 -1.11 -12.57 6.15
N ALA A 68 -1.06 -13.88 6.34
CA ALA A 68 -0.36 -14.49 7.48
C ALA A 68 1.17 -14.31 7.42
N GLU A 69 1.68 -14.08 6.22
CA GLU A 69 3.08 -13.82 5.89
C GLU A 69 3.55 -12.48 6.47
N TRP A 70 2.63 -11.53 6.64
CA TRP A 70 2.91 -10.24 7.25
C TRP A 70 2.76 -10.32 8.77
N ARG A 71 3.92 -10.30 9.45
CA ARG A 71 4.03 -10.27 10.91
C ARG A 71 4.97 -9.14 11.32
N ARG A 72 4.41 -8.08 11.93
CA ARG A 72 5.08 -6.79 12.12
C ARG A 72 5.72 -6.29 10.81
N PHE A 73 5.02 -6.48 9.70
CA PHE A 73 5.51 -6.07 8.39
C PHE A 73 5.60 -4.54 8.32
N PRO A 74 6.75 -3.95 7.94
CA PRO A 74 6.99 -2.52 7.99
C PRO A 74 6.34 -1.79 6.81
N ILE A 75 5.01 -1.79 6.75
CA ILE A 75 4.26 -1.30 5.58
C ILE A 75 4.50 0.20 5.32
N VAL A 76 4.68 1.01 6.36
CA VAL A 76 4.94 2.45 6.22
C VAL A 76 6.27 2.67 5.52
N ASP A 77 7.35 2.10 6.04
CA ASP A 77 8.69 2.24 5.44
C ASP A 77 8.73 1.69 4.01
N ARG A 78 8.14 0.52 3.78
CA ARG A 78 8.08 -0.12 2.45
C ARG A 78 7.37 0.76 1.42
N VAL A 79 6.25 1.38 1.78
CA VAL A 79 5.51 2.28 0.88
C VAL A 79 6.23 3.61 0.70
N ALA A 80 6.82 4.16 1.75
CA ALA A 80 7.62 5.38 1.68
C ALA A 80 8.82 5.19 0.75
N ASP A 81 9.56 4.09 0.89
CA ASP A 81 10.70 3.75 0.03
C ASP A 81 10.28 3.55 -1.43
N ALA A 82 9.16 2.86 -1.66
CA ALA A 82 8.69 2.57 -3.01
C ALA A 82 8.16 3.80 -3.76
N THR A 83 7.69 4.82 -3.05
CA THR A 83 6.99 5.97 -3.65
C THR A 83 7.73 7.30 -3.49
N GLY A 84 8.64 7.40 -2.52
CA GLY A 84 9.28 8.65 -2.10
C GLY A 84 8.31 9.65 -1.47
N LEU A 85 7.15 9.19 -0.99
CA LEU A 85 6.07 10.03 -0.46
C LEU A 85 5.83 9.80 1.03
N PRO A 86 5.25 10.78 1.74
CA PRO A 86 4.67 10.56 3.06
C PRO A 86 3.58 9.49 3.02
N VAL A 87 3.54 8.66 4.07
CA VAL A 87 2.58 7.57 4.26
C VAL A 87 1.81 7.77 5.55
#